data_AF-A0A2I0QIE5-F1
#
_entry.id   AF-A0A2I0QIE5-F1
#
_cell.length_a   1.000
_cell.length_b   1.000
_cell.length_c   1.000
_cell.angle_alpha   90.00
_cell.angle_beta   90.00
_cell.angle_gamma   90.00
#
_symmetry.space_group_name_H-M   'P 1'
#
loop_
_entity.id
_entity.type
_entity.pdbx_description
1 polymer ?
#
loop_
_entity_poly.entity_id
_entity_poly.type
_entity_poly.pdbx_seq_one_letter_code
_entity_poly.pdbx_strand_id
1 'polypeptide(L)'
;DAVGFYGCSHATNEEDYLIQKIARIFGTNNIEHQARKCHASTVGALAPSFGRGAMTNHWVDIKNAKCVFIIGSNIVENHPVGFQWVTEAREKNEAKIIVADPRYTKTANMSDIYMQHRPGTDIALINGICKEIIENKWYDEIYLMNRTNTPFLLNNEGKLIEIKISALPENKKLKIRSGSDNDKTIKIKITGKDENGKDIPFEEISLDGKNFVLSKNKFSFVSKIENEKASGEVEILDEQDKEISKIPAGVKVYGDCYGAYAGVWTAEEMRTNKDTIFSKLVENVSSYTPEEVEKITGVEKETIKQTAEIFAKNKPVTILYSMGTTQHTTGVQYIRSYVVLQLLLGNIGIPGGGINAMRGISNVQGATDMGLCHILPAYLGVPQKDQKLGAYWSSFGKARLGKFRQNEIFNILTDNFPEDKFSGHKGGKGTGLWGINYEQLPKGKGYSSQVMLRKAKDGAVKALVIFGENPMVSSPNLNIVKEAFKNLELLVVVDIFESESAAAERNE
;
A
#
# COMPACT_ATOMS: atom_id res chain seq x y z
N ASP A 1 -20.77 14.90 -16.84
CA ASP A 1 -20.37 15.32 -15.48
C ASP A 1 -21.43 16.06 -14.65
N ALA A 2 -22.65 16.29 -15.15
CA ALA A 2 -23.71 16.98 -14.40
C ALA A 2 -24.52 16.08 -13.44
N VAL A 3 -24.32 14.76 -13.48
CA VAL A 3 -24.99 13.79 -12.61
C VAL A 3 -23.98 13.22 -11.63
N GLY A 4 -24.41 12.99 -10.39
CA GLY A 4 -23.62 12.39 -9.33
C GLY A 4 -24.34 11.22 -8.64
N PHE A 5 -23.57 10.27 -8.14
CA PHE A 5 -24.05 9.09 -7.42
C PHE A 5 -23.32 8.98 -6.07
N TYR A 6 -24.09 8.81 -5.01
CA TYR A 6 -23.64 8.53 -3.65
C TYR A 6 -24.10 7.14 -3.25
N GLY A 7 -23.19 6.34 -2.70
CA GLY A 7 -23.47 5.05 -2.09
C GLY A 7 -23.05 3.80 -2.92
N CYS A 8 -23.05 2.60 -2.32
CA CYS A 8 -23.35 2.39 -0.90
C CYS A 8 -22.63 1.23 -0.23
N SER A 9 -21.88 1.55 0.81
CA SER A 9 -21.21 0.54 1.66
C SER A 9 -22.15 -0.33 2.51
N HIS A 10 -23.46 -0.09 2.51
CA HIS A 10 -24.47 -0.94 3.16
C HIS A 10 -25.12 -1.94 2.19
N ALA A 11 -24.96 -1.72 0.88
CA ALA A 11 -25.53 -2.57 -0.15
C ALA A 11 -24.71 -3.86 -0.32
N THR A 12 -25.27 -4.83 -1.03
CA THR A 12 -24.52 -6.02 -1.43
C THR A 12 -23.48 -5.68 -2.51
N ASN A 13 -22.52 -6.58 -2.74
CA ASN A 13 -21.55 -6.39 -3.81
C ASN A 13 -22.21 -6.33 -5.18
N GLU A 14 -23.27 -7.11 -5.39
CA GLU A 14 -24.03 -7.16 -6.61
C GLU A 14 -24.73 -5.82 -6.87
N GLU A 15 -25.33 -5.22 -5.84
CA GLU A 15 -25.95 -3.89 -5.92
C GLU A 15 -24.90 -2.80 -6.19
N ASP A 16 -23.77 -2.79 -5.47
CA ASP A 16 -22.69 -1.83 -5.71
C ASP A 16 -22.13 -1.94 -7.13
N TYR A 17 -21.98 -3.16 -7.65
CA TYR A 17 -21.57 -3.38 -9.04
C TYR A 17 -22.59 -2.80 -10.03
N LEU A 18 -23.89 -2.97 -9.76
CA LEU A 18 -24.95 -2.38 -10.59
C LEU A 18 -24.93 -0.85 -10.53
N ILE A 19 -24.72 -0.24 -9.36
CA ILE A 19 -24.64 1.22 -9.24
C ILE A 19 -23.43 1.75 -10.03
N GLN A 20 -22.28 1.07 -9.98
CA GLN A 20 -21.12 1.40 -10.81
C GLN A 20 -21.47 1.33 -12.30
N LYS A 21 -22.10 0.23 -12.74
CA LYS A 21 -22.52 0.06 -14.13
C LYS A 21 -23.49 1.18 -14.55
N ILE A 22 -24.51 1.48 -13.76
CA ILE A 22 -25.49 2.53 -14.04
C ILE A 22 -24.78 3.88 -14.18
N ALA A 23 -23.99 4.31 -13.20
CA ALA A 23 -23.31 5.61 -13.24
C ALA A 23 -22.42 5.76 -14.50
N ARG A 24 -21.73 4.69 -14.89
CA ARG A 24 -20.82 4.68 -16.04
C ARG A 24 -21.57 4.65 -17.38
N ILE A 25 -22.70 3.95 -17.46
CA ILE A 25 -23.60 3.99 -18.63
C ILE A 25 -24.24 5.37 -18.79
N PHE A 26 -24.58 6.05 -17.68
CA PHE A 26 -24.98 7.46 -17.68
C PHE A 26 -23.86 8.42 -18.12
N GLY A 27 -22.65 7.91 -18.38
CA GLY A 27 -21.51 8.69 -18.88
C GLY A 27 -20.83 9.52 -17.80
N THR A 28 -20.90 9.13 -16.52
CA THR A 28 -20.21 9.84 -15.44
C THR A 28 -19.29 8.97 -14.60
N ASN A 29 -18.15 9.55 -14.23
CA ASN A 29 -17.27 9.03 -13.18
C ASN A 29 -17.61 9.58 -11.78
N ASN A 30 -18.64 10.41 -11.63
CA ASN A 30 -19.06 10.98 -10.35
C ASN A 30 -19.84 9.95 -9.53
N ILE A 31 -19.15 8.94 -9.01
CA ILE A 31 -19.70 7.96 -8.07
C ILE A 31 -18.78 7.82 -6.87
N GLU A 32 -19.33 7.95 -5.68
CA GLU A 32 -18.60 7.94 -4.42
C GLU A 32 -19.40 7.23 -3.35
N HIS A 33 -18.71 6.72 -2.34
CA HIS A 33 -19.35 6.09 -1.19
C HIS A 33 -18.55 6.39 0.10
N GLN A 34 -18.97 5.82 1.21
CA GLN A 34 -18.45 6.10 2.55
C GLN A 34 -16.93 5.87 2.70
N ALA A 35 -16.29 5.03 1.87
CA ALA A 35 -14.85 4.80 1.93
C ALA A 35 -14.02 6.08 1.71
N ARG A 36 -14.55 7.05 0.95
CA ARG A 36 -13.88 8.35 0.75
C ARG A 36 -13.59 9.09 2.04
N LYS A 37 -14.55 9.07 2.97
CA LYS A 37 -14.47 9.78 4.25
C LYS A 37 -13.74 8.93 5.31
N CYS A 38 -13.69 7.61 5.10
CA CYS A 38 -13.21 6.65 6.09
C CYS A 38 -11.83 6.05 5.74
N HIS A 39 -11.71 5.22 4.70
CA HIS A 39 -10.50 4.40 4.46
C HIS A 39 -9.68 4.78 3.21
N ALA A 40 -10.04 5.84 2.48
CA ALA A 40 -9.24 6.27 1.34
C ALA A 40 -7.76 6.54 1.72
N SER A 41 -7.51 7.13 2.90
CA SER A 41 -6.16 7.33 3.44
C SER A 41 -5.42 5.99 3.67
N THR A 42 -6.13 4.96 4.14
CA THR A 42 -5.59 3.60 4.30
C THR A 42 -5.11 3.03 2.97
N VAL A 43 -5.93 3.12 1.92
CA VAL A 43 -5.53 2.63 0.58
C VAL A 43 -4.33 3.42 0.07
N GLY A 44 -4.34 4.74 0.24
CA GLY A 44 -3.23 5.63 -0.16
C GLY A 44 -1.90 5.34 0.54
N ALA A 45 -1.93 4.75 1.75
CA ALA A 45 -0.73 4.41 2.51
C ALA A 45 -0.28 2.95 2.31
N LEU A 46 -1.21 2.00 2.44
CA LEU A 46 -0.89 0.57 2.41
C LEU A 46 -0.63 0.07 0.99
N ALA A 47 -1.34 0.56 -0.03
CA ALA A 47 -1.14 0.07 -1.40
C ALA A 47 0.27 0.38 -1.96
N PRO A 48 0.83 1.59 -1.79
CA PRO A 48 2.23 1.84 -2.16
C PRO A 48 3.24 1.07 -1.31
N SER A 49 2.88 0.71 -0.07
CA SER A 49 3.79 0.05 0.86
C SER A 49 3.85 -1.48 0.67
N PHE A 50 2.70 -2.12 0.46
CA PHE A 50 2.55 -3.58 0.43
C PHE A 50 1.95 -4.10 -0.88
N GLY A 51 1.62 -3.21 -1.82
CA GLY A 51 0.93 -3.53 -3.07
C GLY A 51 -0.59 -3.63 -2.95
N ARG A 52 -1.18 -3.57 -1.75
CA ARG A 52 -2.65 -3.60 -1.51
C ARG A 52 -3.07 -2.67 -0.38
N GLY A 53 -4.29 -2.13 -0.49
CA GLY A 53 -4.90 -1.23 0.50
C GLY A 53 -5.74 -1.92 1.58
N ALA A 54 -5.87 -3.25 1.53
CA ALA A 54 -6.77 -4.04 2.38
C ALA A 54 -6.23 -4.23 3.82
N MET A 55 -7.01 -4.85 4.69
CA MET A 55 -6.53 -5.33 6.00
C MET A 55 -5.48 -6.39 5.74
N THR A 56 -4.35 -6.37 6.44
CA THR A 56 -3.29 -7.35 6.15
C THR A 56 -3.62 -8.74 6.68
N ASN A 57 -4.37 -8.81 7.79
CA ASN A 57 -4.79 -10.05 8.45
C ASN A 57 -6.33 -10.08 8.57
N HIS A 58 -6.87 -10.89 9.48
CA HIS A 58 -8.30 -11.04 9.73
C HIS A 58 -8.62 -11.06 11.23
N TRP A 59 -9.89 -10.87 11.60
CA TRP A 59 -10.33 -10.74 13.00
C TRP A 59 -9.83 -11.85 13.93
N VAL A 60 -10.06 -13.11 13.56
CA VAL A 60 -9.68 -14.27 14.40
C VAL A 60 -8.17 -14.36 14.61
N ASP A 61 -7.35 -13.84 13.68
CA ASP A 61 -5.90 -13.92 13.78
C ASP A 61 -5.33 -13.02 14.89
N ILE A 62 -6.08 -12.00 15.32
CA ILE A 62 -5.68 -11.11 16.43
C ILE A 62 -5.37 -11.92 17.71
N LYS A 63 -6.06 -13.06 17.91
CA LYS A 63 -5.82 -13.94 19.07
C LYS A 63 -4.41 -14.53 19.14
N ASN A 64 -3.65 -14.48 18.04
CA ASN A 64 -2.28 -14.98 17.97
C ASN A 64 -1.23 -13.92 18.34
N ALA A 65 -1.66 -12.67 18.57
CA ALA A 65 -0.75 -11.57 18.93
C ALA A 65 -0.11 -11.79 20.31
N LYS A 66 1.11 -11.28 20.49
CA LYS A 66 1.76 -11.12 21.81
C LYS A 66 1.75 -9.67 22.30
N CYS A 67 1.47 -8.73 21.41
CA CYS A 67 1.12 -7.38 21.77
C CYS A 67 0.09 -6.83 20.80
N VAL A 68 -0.93 -6.15 21.33
CA VAL A 68 -1.97 -5.49 20.55
C VAL A 68 -1.84 -4.00 20.81
N PHE A 69 -1.49 -3.25 19.77
CA PHE A 69 -1.41 -1.80 19.81
C PHE A 69 -2.64 -1.20 19.15
N ILE A 70 -3.46 -0.52 19.93
CA ILE A 70 -4.70 0.10 19.48
C ILE A 70 -4.47 1.60 19.43
N ILE A 71 -4.51 2.19 18.23
CA ILE A 71 -4.31 3.62 18.03
C ILE A 71 -5.29 4.14 16.98
N GLY A 72 -5.94 5.27 17.24
CA GLY A 72 -6.96 5.81 16.35
C GLY A 72 -8.18 4.87 16.19
N SER A 73 -8.47 4.08 17.22
CA SER A 73 -9.65 3.22 17.31
C SER A 73 -10.16 3.05 18.73
N ASN A 74 -11.48 3.00 18.87
CA ASN A 74 -12.19 2.61 20.09
C ASN A 74 -12.92 1.29 19.84
N ILE A 75 -12.15 0.22 19.67
CA ILE A 75 -12.63 -1.10 19.21
C ILE A 75 -13.70 -1.71 20.14
N VAL A 76 -13.65 -1.45 21.45
CA VAL A 76 -14.65 -1.98 22.39
C VAL A 76 -16.05 -1.45 22.09
N GLU A 77 -16.16 -0.24 21.56
CA GLU A 77 -17.46 0.38 21.23
C GLU A 77 -17.82 0.18 19.75
N ASN A 78 -16.83 0.25 18.87
CA ASN A 78 -17.06 0.30 17.42
C ASN A 78 -16.98 -1.08 16.74
N HIS A 79 -16.28 -2.05 17.34
CA HIS A 79 -16.16 -3.43 16.87
C HIS A 79 -16.16 -4.43 18.05
N PRO A 80 -17.17 -4.40 18.93
CA PRO A 80 -17.17 -5.16 20.19
C PRO A 80 -16.97 -6.67 20.01
N VAL A 81 -17.59 -7.25 18.97
CA VAL A 81 -17.41 -8.67 18.63
C VAL A 81 -15.99 -8.95 18.12
N GLY A 82 -15.35 -8.01 17.43
CA GLY A 82 -13.95 -8.13 17.05
C GLY A 82 -13.01 -8.11 18.25
N PHE A 83 -13.35 -7.35 19.30
CA PHE A 83 -12.55 -7.25 20.52
C PHE A 83 -12.43 -8.57 21.30
N GLN A 84 -13.33 -9.54 21.10
CA GLN A 84 -13.21 -10.87 21.71
C GLN A 84 -11.85 -11.52 21.42
N TRP A 85 -11.27 -11.28 20.24
CA TRP A 85 -9.98 -11.84 19.84
C TRP A 85 -8.80 -11.12 20.50
N VAL A 86 -8.99 -9.86 20.92
CA VAL A 86 -8.02 -9.14 21.76
C VAL A 86 -8.03 -9.74 23.17
N THR A 87 -9.22 -10.01 23.72
CA THR A 87 -9.37 -10.73 24.99
C THR A 87 -8.74 -12.11 24.94
N GLU A 88 -8.97 -12.88 23.87
CA GLU A 88 -8.32 -14.19 23.71
C GLU A 88 -6.80 -14.09 23.61
N ALA A 89 -6.26 -13.08 22.92
CA ALA A 89 -4.81 -12.85 22.88
C ALA A 89 -4.24 -12.61 24.27
N ARG A 90 -4.93 -11.80 25.09
CA ARG A 90 -4.56 -11.56 26.49
C ARG A 90 -4.61 -12.85 27.31
N GLU A 91 -5.70 -13.60 27.24
CA GLU A 91 -5.92 -14.78 28.09
C GLU A 91 -5.00 -15.95 27.71
N LYS A 92 -4.75 -16.17 26.42
CA LYS A 92 -4.01 -17.35 25.92
C LYS A 92 -2.53 -17.09 25.67
N ASN A 93 -2.16 -15.87 25.29
CA ASN A 93 -0.77 -15.52 24.96
C ASN A 93 -0.17 -14.48 25.90
N GLU A 94 -0.90 -14.09 26.95
CA GLU A 94 -0.49 -13.03 27.88
C GLU A 94 -0.20 -11.71 27.16
N ALA A 95 -0.93 -11.46 26.05
CA ALA A 95 -0.64 -10.35 25.16
C ALA A 95 -0.78 -9.00 25.90
N LYS A 96 0.20 -8.12 25.70
CA LYS A 96 0.14 -6.75 26.21
C LYS A 96 -0.75 -5.88 25.33
N ILE A 97 -1.72 -5.20 25.93
CA ILE A 97 -2.67 -4.33 25.25
C ILE A 97 -2.28 -2.89 25.51
N ILE A 98 -1.87 -2.18 24.48
CA ILE A 98 -1.47 -0.77 24.56
C ILE A 98 -2.48 0.06 23.78
N VAL A 99 -3.01 1.12 24.40
CA VAL A 99 -3.98 2.02 23.78
C VAL A 99 -3.42 3.43 23.71
N ALA A 100 -3.40 4.01 22.52
CA ALA A 100 -3.14 5.42 22.28
C ALA A 100 -4.42 6.10 21.78
N ASP A 101 -5.01 6.96 22.62
CA ASP A 101 -6.22 7.71 22.29
C ASP A 101 -6.22 9.03 23.08
N PRO A 102 -6.61 10.18 22.49
CA PRO A 102 -6.72 11.44 23.23
C PRO A 102 -7.73 11.40 24.39
N ARG A 103 -8.60 10.39 24.45
CA ARG A 103 -9.64 10.22 25.47
C ARG A 103 -9.45 8.88 26.19
N TYR A 104 -9.78 8.86 27.47
CA TYR A 104 -9.90 7.61 28.22
C TYR A 104 -11.25 6.93 27.87
N THR A 105 -11.22 6.02 26.90
CA THR A 105 -12.39 5.29 26.39
C THR A 105 -12.61 3.96 27.11
N LYS A 106 -13.71 3.26 26.80
CA LYS A 106 -13.89 1.86 27.24
C LYS A 106 -12.77 0.96 26.72
N THR A 107 -12.21 1.25 25.55
CA THR A 107 -11.02 0.55 25.04
C THR A 107 -9.80 0.85 25.90
N ALA A 108 -9.55 2.12 26.27
CA ALA A 108 -8.45 2.49 27.15
C ALA A 108 -8.54 1.80 28.52
N ASN A 109 -9.75 1.67 29.08
CA ASN A 109 -9.98 0.94 30.32
C ASN A 109 -9.57 -0.53 30.28
N MET A 110 -9.50 -1.13 29.09
CA MET A 110 -9.05 -2.51 28.91
C MET A 110 -7.53 -2.61 28.70
N SER A 111 -6.78 -1.51 28.68
CA SER A 111 -5.35 -1.51 28.34
C SER A 111 -4.44 -1.80 29.54
N ASP A 112 -3.26 -2.35 29.25
CA ASP A 112 -2.14 -2.43 30.20
C ASP A 112 -1.37 -1.10 30.25
N ILE A 113 -1.28 -0.40 29.11
CA ILE A 113 -0.69 0.94 28.99
C ILE A 113 -1.65 1.82 28.19
N TYR A 114 -1.95 3.00 28.74
CA TYR A 114 -2.72 4.04 28.08
C TYR A 114 -1.82 5.26 27.80
N MET A 115 -1.78 5.70 26.54
CA MET A 115 -1.07 6.89 26.08
C MET A 115 -2.06 7.96 25.62
N GLN A 116 -2.25 8.99 26.45
CA GLN A 116 -3.09 10.14 26.10
C GLN A 116 -2.31 11.13 25.23
N HIS A 117 -2.26 10.88 23.92
CA HIS A 117 -1.63 11.80 22.98
C HIS A 117 -2.60 12.90 22.52
N ARG A 118 -2.06 14.06 22.16
CA ARG A 118 -2.82 15.15 21.53
C ARG A 118 -3.38 14.70 20.16
N PRO A 119 -4.63 15.06 19.82
CA PRO A 119 -5.14 14.82 18.47
C PRO A 119 -4.25 15.50 17.43
N GLY A 120 -3.87 14.79 16.38
CA GLY A 120 -3.02 15.38 15.34
C GLY A 120 -1.52 15.13 15.51
N THR A 121 -1.09 14.34 16.50
CA THR A 121 0.35 14.12 16.79
C THR A 121 0.83 12.67 16.67
N ASP A 122 0.05 11.80 16.04
CA ASP A 122 0.32 10.35 15.96
C ASP A 122 1.67 10.05 15.27
N ILE A 123 2.03 10.79 14.20
CA ILE A 123 3.32 10.62 13.51
C ILE A 123 4.49 10.81 14.50
N ALA A 124 4.42 11.82 15.37
CA ALA A 124 5.49 12.09 16.32
C ALA A 124 5.60 10.97 17.34
N LEU A 125 4.46 10.48 17.86
CA LEU A 125 4.42 9.35 18.79
C LEU A 125 5.06 8.10 18.17
N ILE A 126 4.64 7.73 16.96
CA ILE A 126 5.15 6.53 16.28
C ILE A 126 6.62 6.68 15.91
N ASN A 127 7.05 7.86 15.43
CA ASN A 127 8.45 8.08 15.09
C ASN A 127 9.35 8.06 16.33
N GLY A 128 8.86 8.52 17.49
CA GLY A 128 9.55 8.36 18.77
C GLY A 128 9.77 6.89 19.13
N ILE A 129 8.72 6.07 19.01
CA ILE A 129 8.81 4.62 19.23
C ILE A 129 9.78 3.97 18.22
N CYS A 130 9.71 4.35 16.94
CA CYS A 130 10.63 3.85 15.91
C CYS A 130 12.09 4.25 16.20
N LYS A 131 12.34 5.48 16.67
CA LYS A 131 13.67 5.94 17.05
C LYS A 131 14.25 5.06 18.17
N GLU A 132 13.49 4.80 19.22
CA GLU A 132 13.91 3.91 20.31
C GLU A 132 14.23 2.49 19.81
N ILE A 133 13.39 1.94 18.93
CA ILE A 133 13.64 0.63 18.30
C ILE A 133 14.94 0.64 17.48
N ILE A 134 15.22 1.70 16.74
CA ILE A 134 16.42 1.85 15.90
C ILE A 134 17.68 2.04 16.75
N GLU A 135 17.63 2.92 17.75
CA GLU A 135 18.78 3.21 18.61
C GLU A 135 19.20 2.01 19.44
N ASN A 136 18.23 1.26 19.96
CA ASN A 136 18.48 0.05 20.74
C ASN A 136 18.67 -1.22 19.88
N LYS A 137 18.65 -1.12 18.54
CA LYS A 137 18.80 -2.24 17.60
C LYS A 137 17.78 -3.37 17.82
N TRP A 138 16.53 -3.01 18.12
CA TRP A 138 15.43 -3.96 18.38
C TRP A 138 14.64 -4.36 17.12
N TYR A 139 15.01 -3.80 15.97
CA TYR A 139 14.43 -4.16 14.67
C TYR A 139 14.84 -5.57 14.23
N ASP A 140 14.03 -6.20 13.39
CA ASP A 140 14.34 -7.48 12.77
C ASP A 140 15.24 -7.27 11.55
N GLU A 141 16.55 -7.43 11.76
CA GLU A 141 17.57 -7.21 10.73
C GLU A 141 17.34 -8.08 9.49
N ILE A 142 17.02 -9.37 9.69
CA ILE A 142 16.82 -10.33 8.61
C ILE A 142 15.58 -9.95 7.81
N TYR A 143 14.52 -9.54 8.48
CA TYR A 143 13.30 -9.08 7.82
C TYR A 143 13.56 -7.82 7.00
N LEU A 144 14.19 -6.80 7.58
CA LEU A 144 14.52 -5.56 6.88
C LEU A 144 15.35 -5.83 5.62
N MET A 145 16.41 -6.62 5.76
CA MET A 145 17.30 -6.96 4.64
C MET A 145 16.59 -7.68 3.49
N ASN A 146 15.68 -8.61 3.81
CA ASN A 146 15.16 -9.55 2.82
C ASN A 146 13.73 -9.25 2.34
N ARG A 147 12.98 -8.45 3.09
CA ARG A 147 11.53 -8.25 2.87
C ARG A 147 11.16 -6.77 2.72
N THR A 148 12.13 -5.88 2.73
CA THR A 148 11.90 -4.43 2.60
C THR A 148 12.87 -3.81 1.61
N ASN A 149 12.69 -2.52 1.35
CA ASN A 149 13.59 -1.73 0.51
C ASN A 149 14.70 -1.03 1.29
N THR A 150 14.89 -1.30 2.58
CA THR A 150 15.97 -0.70 3.37
C THR A 150 17.39 -0.83 2.78
N PRO A 151 17.76 -1.90 2.06
CA PRO A 151 19.11 -2.04 1.50
C PRO A 151 19.32 -1.31 0.16
N PHE A 152 18.28 -0.69 -0.41
CA PHE A 152 18.37 0.01 -1.69
C PHE A 152 18.99 1.39 -1.51
N LEU A 153 19.64 1.89 -2.56
CA LEU A 153 20.32 3.17 -2.58
C LEU A 153 19.48 4.26 -3.23
N LEU A 154 19.61 5.48 -2.72
CA LEU A 154 19.02 6.71 -3.26
C LEU A 154 20.13 7.65 -3.74
N ASN A 155 19.92 8.32 -4.87
CA ASN A 155 20.79 9.41 -5.32
C ASN A 155 20.52 10.68 -4.48
N ASN A 156 21.28 11.75 -4.77
CA ASN A 156 21.14 13.04 -4.07
C ASN A 156 19.75 13.69 -4.25
N GLU A 157 18.97 13.29 -5.26
CA GLU A 157 17.59 13.75 -5.50
C GLU A 157 16.54 12.87 -4.81
N GLY A 158 16.95 11.82 -4.09
CA GLY A 158 16.06 10.86 -3.45
C GLY A 158 15.42 9.85 -4.40
N LYS A 159 15.96 9.67 -5.61
CA LYS A 159 15.52 8.63 -6.57
C LYS A 159 16.32 7.36 -6.35
N LEU A 160 15.68 6.20 -6.54
CA LEU A 160 16.37 4.91 -6.53
C LEU A 160 17.50 4.90 -7.57
N ILE A 161 18.68 4.49 -7.14
CA ILE A 161 19.80 4.28 -8.04
C ILE A 161 19.55 2.99 -8.82
N GLU A 162 19.32 3.11 -10.13
CA GLU A 162 19.23 1.98 -11.03
C GLU A 162 20.64 1.57 -11.46
N ILE A 163 21.08 0.38 -11.05
CA ILE A 163 22.32 -0.20 -11.56
C ILE A 163 21.96 -1.06 -12.78
N LYS A 164 22.29 -0.56 -13.97
CA LYS A 164 22.10 -1.32 -15.21
C LYS A 164 23.17 -2.39 -15.34
N ILE A 165 22.79 -3.65 -15.13
CA ILE A 165 23.59 -4.80 -15.54
C ILE A 165 23.33 -5.04 -17.03
N SER A 166 24.19 -4.53 -17.91
CA SER A 166 24.13 -4.82 -19.35
C SER A 166 24.50 -6.28 -19.60
N ALA A 167 23.54 -7.13 -20.00
CA ALA A 167 23.81 -8.54 -20.31
C ALA A 167 23.30 -9.00 -21.69
N LEU A 168 24.27 -9.43 -22.50
CA LEU A 168 24.25 -10.48 -23.55
C LEU A 168 23.54 -10.20 -24.90
N PRO A 169 24.23 -10.46 -26.05
CA PRO A 169 23.64 -10.35 -27.39
C PRO A 169 22.44 -11.29 -27.60
N GLU A 170 21.44 -10.81 -28.34
CA GLU A 170 20.05 -11.30 -28.50
C GLU A 170 19.83 -12.78 -28.90
N ASN A 171 20.88 -13.56 -29.18
CA ASN A 171 20.75 -14.88 -29.82
C ASN A 171 21.16 -16.09 -28.97
N LYS A 172 21.30 -15.97 -27.64
CA LYS A 172 21.55 -17.15 -26.78
C LYS A 172 20.47 -17.35 -25.71
N LYS A 173 19.68 -18.41 -25.88
CA LYS A 173 18.84 -18.97 -24.81
C LYS A 173 19.73 -19.72 -23.81
N LEU A 174 19.61 -19.38 -22.52
CA LEU A 174 20.15 -20.19 -21.42
C LEU A 174 19.44 -21.56 -21.38
N LYS A 175 20.16 -22.63 -21.71
CA LYS A 175 19.74 -24.01 -21.42
C LYS A 175 20.54 -24.51 -20.22
N ILE A 176 19.85 -24.82 -19.14
CA ILE A 176 20.41 -25.51 -17.98
C ILE A 176 19.94 -26.96 -18.08
N ARG A 177 20.86 -27.89 -18.35
CA ARG A 177 20.61 -29.33 -18.29
C ARG A 177 21.37 -29.87 -17.08
N SER A 178 20.65 -30.49 -16.15
CA SER A 178 21.27 -31.31 -15.10
C SER A 178 21.65 -32.66 -15.70
N GLY A 179 22.90 -33.06 -15.56
CA GLY A 179 23.38 -34.37 -15.97
C GLY A 179 24.90 -34.44 -15.90
N SER A 180 25.35 -35.41 -15.11
CA SER A 180 26.69 -35.94 -14.92
C SER A 180 27.76 -35.65 -15.98
N ASP A 181 28.96 -35.42 -15.47
CA ASP A 181 30.28 -35.66 -16.06
C ASP A 181 30.65 -34.85 -17.31
N ASN A 182 31.25 -33.68 -17.05
CA ASN A 182 32.60 -33.29 -17.49
C ASN A 182 32.72 -31.76 -17.49
N ASP A 183 33.80 -31.28 -16.88
CA ASP A 183 34.15 -29.87 -16.69
C ASP A 183 33.87 -28.99 -17.90
N LYS A 184 33.07 -27.94 -17.69
CA LYS A 184 32.96 -26.81 -18.61
C LYS A 184 32.95 -25.49 -17.85
N THR A 185 34.01 -24.74 -18.08
CA THR A 185 34.21 -23.34 -17.74
C THR A 185 33.03 -22.46 -18.19
N ILE A 186 32.46 -21.67 -17.29
CA ILE A 186 31.51 -20.60 -17.64
C ILE A 186 32.32 -19.35 -17.98
N LYS A 187 32.19 -18.85 -19.21
CA LYS A 187 32.81 -17.59 -19.65
C LYS A 187 31.81 -16.45 -19.48
N ILE A 188 32.13 -15.47 -18.65
CA ILE A 188 31.35 -14.21 -18.52
C ILE A 188 32.03 -13.15 -19.39
N LYS A 189 31.26 -12.46 -20.23
CA LYS A 189 31.75 -11.39 -21.12
C LYS A 189 31.29 -10.05 -20.54
N ILE A 190 32.23 -9.24 -20.06
CA ILE A 190 31.99 -7.84 -19.70
C ILE A 190 32.48 -6.99 -20.88
N THR A 191 31.63 -6.13 -21.41
CA THR A 191 31.99 -5.19 -22.49
C THR A 191 31.69 -3.78 -22.04
N GLY A 192 32.69 -2.92 -22.07
CA GLY A 192 32.56 -1.47 -21.92
C GLY A 192 33.42 -0.77 -22.97
N LYS A 193 33.04 0.47 -23.29
CA LYS A 193 33.82 1.39 -24.12
C LYS A 193 34.46 2.43 -23.19
N ASP A 194 35.68 2.83 -23.47
CA ASP A 194 36.32 3.94 -22.76
C ASP A 194 35.68 5.30 -23.11
N GLU A 195 36.12 6.36 -22.42
CA GLU A 195 35.69 7.75 -22.59
C GLU A 195 35.86 8.32 -24.02
N ASN A 196 36.57 7.61 -24.90
CA ASN A 196 36.76 7.95 -26.31
C ASN A 196 36.04 6.98 -27.26
N GLY A 197 35.21 6.07 -26.74
CA GLY A 197 34.40 5.13 -27.51
C GLY A 197 35.14 3.89 -28.01
N LYS A 198 36.31 3.55 -27.47
CA LYS A 198 37.11 2.39 -27.87
C LYS A 198 36.87 1.19 -26.95
N ASP A 199 36.80 -0.01 -27.53
CA ASP A 199 36.58 -1.25 -26.78
C ASP A 199 37.79 -1.59 -25.89
N ILE A 200 37.53 -1.90 -24.62
CA ILE A 200 38.56 -2.32 -23.64
C ILE A 200 38.80 -3.84 -23.78
N PRO A 201 40.05 -4.36 -23.68
CA PRO A 201 40.33 -5.78 -23.90
C PRO A 201 39.82 -6.68 -22.76
N PHE A 202 39.62 -7.95 -23.10
CA PHE A 202 39.09 -9.02 -22.24
C PHE A 202 39.97 -9.36 -21.03
N GLU A 203 39.35 -9.90 -19.96
CA GLU A 203 40.03 -10.79 -19.01
C GLU A 203 39.18 -12.05 -18.73
N GLU A 204 39.85 -13.21 -18.64
CA GLU A 204 39.25 -14.54 -18.52
C GLU A 204 39.50 -15.08 -17.10
N ILE A 205 38.44 -15.38 -16.34
CA ILE A 205 38.55 -15.96 -14.99
C ILE A 205 37.98 -17.39 -15.00
N SER A 206 38.79 -18.36 -14.57
CA SER A 206 38.42 -19.77 -14.39
C SER A 206 38.04 -20.05 -12.93
N LEU A 207 36.96 -20.82 -12.69
CA LEU A 207 36.52 -21.21 -11.35
C LEU A 207 36.58 -22.74 -11.22
N ASP A 208 37.48 -23.23 -10.36
CA ASP A 208 37.72 -24.64 -10.11
C ASP A 208 36.79 -25.19 -9.00
N GLY A 209 36.07 -26.26 -9.34
CA GLY A 209 35.18 -27.11 -8.55
C GLY A 209 34.87 -26.80 -7.08
N LYS A 210 33.59 -26.50 -6.77
CA LYS A 210 32.86 -26.96 -5.56
C LYS A 210 31.34 -26.75 -5.69
N ASN A 211 30.59 -27.78 -5.28
CA ASN A 211 29.14 -27.98 -5.42
C ASN A 211 28.27 -27.11 -4.47
N PHE A 212 27.01 -26.90 -4.89
CA PHE A 212 25.92 -26.29 -4.12
C PHE A 212 25.34 -27.24 -3.06
N VAL A 213 24.86 -26.68 -1.93
CA VAL A 213 24.17 -27.41 -0.84
C VAL A 213 22.85 -26.71 -0.48
N LEU A 214 21.77 -27.50 -0.42
CA LEU A 214 20.49 -27.16 0.20
C LEU A 214 20.66 -27.03 1.74
N SER A 215 20.14 -25.98 2.37
CA SER A 215 19.87 -26.01 3.81
C SER A 215 18.47 -25.50 4.16
N LYS A 216 17.85 -26.23 5.09
CA LYS A 216 16.53 -26.03 5.70
C LYS A 216 16.29 -24.57 6.10
N ASN A 217 15.05 -24.08 5.85
CA ASN A 217 14.45 -22.80 6.28
C ASN A 217 14.39 -21.62 5.27
N LYS A 218 14.08 -21.84 3.98
CA LYS A 218 13.75 -20.74 3.05
C LYS A 218 12.60 -21.06 2.10
N PHE A 219 11.63 -20.15 2.01
CA PHE A 219 10.69 -20.01 0.90
C PHE A 219 10.98 -18.69 0.14
N SER A 220 11.19 -18.79 -1.17
CA SER A 220 11.38 -17.69 -2.13
C SER A 220 10.27 -17.70 -3.20
N PHE A 221 9.80 -16.52 -3.56
CA PHE A 221 9.20 -16.23 -4.86
C PHE A 221 10.17 -15.30 -5.62
N VAL A 222 10.39 -15.62 -6.89
CA VAL A 222 11.56 -15.24 -7.70
C VAL A 222 11.21 -14.11 -8.67
N SER A 223 12.08 -13.10 -8.78
CA SER A 223 12.65 -12.74 -10.09
C SER A 223 14.11 -12.25 -9.99
N LYS A 224 14.96 -13.15 -9.47
CA LYS A 224 16.25 -13.54 -10.08
C LYS A 224 17.41 -12.51 -10.09
N ILE A 225 17.99 -12.25 -8.93
CA ILE A 225 19.39 -12.59 -8.60
C ILE A 225 19.34 -13.23 -7.21
N GLU A 226 19.58 -14.54 -7.09
CA GLU A 226 19.60 -15.21 -5.79
C GLU A 226 21.03 -15.32 -5.26
N ASN A 227 21.36 -14.61 -4.17
CA ASN A 227 22.43 -14.98 -3.23
C ASN A 227 23.82 -15.27 -3.85
N GLU A 228 24.27 -14.54 -4.86
CA GLU A 228 25.62 -14.73 -5.39
C GLU A 228 26.62 -13.85 -4.64
N LYS A 229 27.69 -14.46 -4.15
CA LYS A 229 28.85 -13.76 -3.61
C LYS A 229 29.60 -13.13 -4.78
N ALA A 230 29.78 -11.81 -4.80
CA ALA A 230 30.60 -11.13 -5.81
C ALA A 230 31.97 -11.83 -5.90
N SER A 231 32.41 -12.25 -7.08
CA SER A 231 33.70 -12.95 -7.24
C SER A 231 34.89 -12.00 -7.29
N GLY A 232 34.64 -10.70 -7.41
CA GLY A 232 35.59 -9.59 -7.38
C GLY A 232 34.92 -8.33 -6.81
N GLU A 233 35.66 -7.22 -6.69
CA GLU A 233 35.06 -5.94 -6.30
C GLU A 233 34.09 -5.43 -7.37
N VAL A 234 32.87 -5.06 -6.96
CA VAL A 234 31.87 -4.44 -7.86
C VAL A 234 31.77 -2.96 -7.53
N GLU A 235 32.17 -2.12 -8.48
CA GLU A 235 32.02 -0.67 -8.38
C GLU A 235 30.59 -0.26 -8.74
N ILE A 236 29.99 0.56 -7.89
CA ILE A 236 28.70 1.21 -8.12
C ILE A 236 29.01 2.66 -8.49
N LEU A 237 28.54 3.08 -9.67
CA LEU A 237 28.76 4.42 -10.21
C LEU A 237 27.45 5.22 -10.27
N ASP A 238 27.52 6.55 -10.23
CA ASP A 238 26.38 7.43 -10.49
C ASP A 238 26.16 7.68 -12.01
N GLU A 239 25.19 8.54 -12.35
CA GLU A 239 24.85 8.89 -13.74
C GLU A 239 25.97 9.66 -14.48
N GLN A 240 27.02 10.05 -13.78
CA GLN A 240 28.20 10.77 -14.29
C GLN A 240 29.46 9.89 -14.22
N ASP A 241 29.28 8.57 -14.08
CA ASP A 241 30.34 7.55 -13.97
C ASP A 241 31.29 7.76 -12.77
N LYS A 242 30.84 8.47 -11.74
CA LYS A 242 31.60 8.66 -10.50
C LYS A 242 31.29 7.54 -9.51
N GLU A 243 32.33 6.94 -8.95
CA GLU A 243 32.20 5.91 -7.92
C GLU A 243 31.42 6.41 -6.70
N ILE A 244 30.31 5.72 -6.39
CA ILE A 244 29.46 5.99 -5.24
C ILE A 244 29.56 4.90 -4.16
N SER A 245 29.94 3.66 -4.51
CA SER A 245 30.18 2.59 -3.54
C SER A 245 30.95 1.41 -4.16
N LYS A 246 31.54 0.56 -3.32
CA LYS A 246 32.18 -0.70 -3.71
C LYS A 246 31.57 -1.89 -2.97
N ILE A 247 31.44 -3.03 -3.65
CA ILE A 247 31.01 -4.29 -3.06
C ILE A 247 32.22 -5.22 -3.04
N PRO A 248 32.75 -5.62 -1.87
CA PRO A 248 33.89 -6.50 -1.78
C PRO A 248 33.62 -7.89 -2.37
N ALA A 249 34.67 -8.58 -2.80
CA ALA A 249 34.58 -9.98 -3.18
C ALA A 249 34.08 -10.84 -2.00
N GLY A 250 33.22 -11.83 -2.26
CA GLY A 250 32.69 -12.78 -1.28
C GLY A 250 31.30 -12.42 -0.72
N VAL A 251 30.59 -11.45 -1.31
CA VAL A 251 29.45 -10.76 -0.68
C VAL A 251 28.14 -10.92 -1.48
N LYS A 252 27.03 -11.35 -0.83
CA LYS A 252 25.77 -11.88 -1.43
C LYS A 252 24.74 -10.88 -2.00
N VAL A 253 24.66 -10.74 -3.31
CA VAL A 253 23.82 -9.76 -4.03
C VAL A 253 22.31 -10.08 -4.04
N TYR A 254 21.46 -9.07 -3.87
CA TYR A 254 19.99 -9.16 -4.06
C TYR A 254 19.49 -8.15 -5.11
N GLY A 255 18.73 -8.62 -6.10
CA GLY A 255 18.08 -7.78 -7.11
C GLY A 255 16.55 -7.90 -7.05
N ASP A 256 15.84 -6.80 -7.30
CA ASP A 256 14.38 -6.78 -7.42
C ASP A 256 13.94 -6.61 -8.90
N CYS A 257 12.69 -6.97 -9.17
CA CYS A 257 11.94 -6.86 -10.43
C CYS A 257 11.84 -5.45 -11.03
N TYR A 258 12.46 -4.44 -10.42
CA TYR A 258 12.48 -3.04 -10.86
C TYR A 258 13.85 -2.56 -11.37
N GLY A 259 14.88 -3.40 -11.45
CA GLY A 259 16.19 -2.96 -11.95
C GLY A 259 16.99 -2.09 -10.97
N ALA A 260 16.52 -1.93 -9.73
CA ALA A 260 17.26 -1.34 -8.64
C ALA A 260 18.02 -2.42 -7.87
N TYR A 261 19.25 -2.11 -7.46
CA TYR A 261 20.14 -3.05 -6.81
C TYR A 261 20.13 -2.83 -5.29
N ALA A 262 19.96 -3.91 -4.53
CA ALA A 262 20.22 -3.92 -3.10
C ALA A 262 21.67 -4.37 -2.90
N GLY A 263 22.50 -3.48 -2.37
CA GLY A 263 23.80 -3.88 -1.83
C GLY A 263 23.62 -4.95 -0.77
N VAL A 264 24.70 -5.68 -0.53
CA VAL A 264 24.73 -6.66 0.55
C VAL A 264 25.24 -5.92 1.74
N TRP A 265 24.35 -5.72 2.69
CA TRP A 265 24.64 -4.91 3.84
C TRP A 265 24.29 -5.73 5.07
N THR A 266 25.18 -5.76 6.05
CA THR A 266 24.77 -5.96 7.43
C THR A 266 23.83 -4.82 7.85
N ALA A 267 23.06 -5.03 8.91
CA ALA A 267 22.20 -3.98 9.44
C ALA A 267 22.98 -2.71 9.81
N GLU A 268 24.19 -2.86 10.35
CA GLU A 268 25.05 -1.73 10.68
C GLU A 268 25.51 -0.99 9.42
N GLU A 269 25.96 -1.70 8.38
CA GLU A 269 26.37 -1.06 7.14
C GLU A 269 25.20 -0.36 6.43
N MET A 270 23.99 -0.94 6.46
CA MET A 270 22.79 -0.24 5.98
C MET A 270 22.59 1.07 6.75
N ARG A 271 22.77 1.04 8.07
CA ARG A 271 22.52 2.20 8.92
C ARG A 271 23.55 3.31 8.70
N THR A 272 24.81 2.96 8.48
CA THR A 272 25.92 3.93 8.37
C THR A 272 26.14 4.44 6.95
N ASN A 273 25.73 3.69 5.92
CA ASN A 273 25.84 4.15 4.54
C ASN A 273 24.79 5.24 4.25
N LYS A 274 25.23 6.48 4.03
CA LYS A 274 24.40 7.67 3.86
C LYS A 274 23.39 7.62 2.70
N ASP A 275 23.57 6.71 1.75
CA ASP A 275 22.76 6.61 0.53
C ASP A 275 21.72 5.49 0.61
N THR A 276 21.74 4.64 1.63
CA THR A 276 20.71 3.60 1.80
C THR A 276 19.38 4.20 2.26
N ILE A 277 18.27 3.53 1.91
CA ILE A 277 16.95 3.88 2.45
C ILE A 277 16.93 3.75 3.98
N PHE A 278 17.68 2.81 4.57
CA PHE A 278 17.72 2.66 6.02
C PHE A 278 18.36 3.85 6.73
N SER A 279 19.50 4.35 6.25
CA SER A 279 20.14 5.52 6.85
C SER A 279 19.27 6.77 6.70
N LYS A 280 18.56 6.93 5.57
CA LYS A 280 17.56 7.99 5.41
C LYS A 280 16.40 7.87 6.39
N LEU A 281 15.96 6.64 6.70
CA LEU A 281 14.97 6.43 7.75
C LEU A 281 15.51 6.84 9.13
N VAL A 282 16.75 6.45 9.45
CA VAL A 282 17.42 6.82 10.72
C VAL A 282 17.54 8.35 10.84
N GLU A 283 17.94 9.03 9.77
CA GLU A 283 17.98 10.49 9.68
C GLU A 283 16.59 11.11 9.89
N ASN A 284 15.57 10.59 9.21
CA ASN A 284 14.19 11.09 9.31
C ASN A 284 13.59 11.00 10.71
N VAL A 285 13.92 9.94 11.48
CA VAL A 285 13.41 9.78 12.85
C VAL A 285 14.32 10.42 13.91
N SER A 286 15.51 10.90 13.52
CA SER A 286 16.55 11.34 14.47
C SER A 286 16.10 12.45 15.41
N SER A 287 15.28 13.39 14.92
CA SER A 287 14.76 14.53 15.68
C SER A 287 13.64 14.17 16.66
N TYR A 288 13.04 12.99 16.55
CA TYR A 288 11.94 12.53 17.40
C TYR A 288 12.45 11.90 18.71
N THR A 289 13.32 12.61 19.44
CA THR A 289 13.75 12.20 20.79
C THR A 289 12.55 12.04 21.73
N PRO A 290 12.58 11.14 22.73
CA PRO A 290 11.49 11.00 23.69
C PRO A 290 11.07 12.33 24.34
N GLU A 291 12.03 13.19 24.69
CA GLU A 291 11.78 14.53 25.23
C GLU A 291 11.04 15.45 24.24
N GLU A 292 11.38 15.39 22.95
CA GLU A 292 10.71 16.21 21.94
C GLU A 292 9.31 15.67 21.62
N VAL A 293 9.18 14.34 21.55
CA VAL A 293 7.89 13.68 21.34
C VAL A 293 6.94 13.94 22.52
N GLU A 294 7.44 13.96 23.74
CA GLU A 294 6.68 14.33 24.94
C GLU A 294 6.11 15.76 24.82
N LYS A 295 6.92 16.74 24.40
CA LYS A 295 6.43 18.12 24.18
C LYS A 295 5.34 18.20 23.11
N ILE A 296 5.50 17.45 22.02
CA ILE A 296 4.56 17.47 20.89
C ILE A 296 3.25 16.78 21.27
N THR A 297 3.36 15.57 21.81
CA THR A 297 2.24 14.64 21.99
C THR A 297 1.58 14.75 23.36
N GLY A 298 2.32 15.16 24.39
CA GLY A 298 1.91 15.07 25.79
C GLY A 298 2.08 13.69 26.44
N VAL A 299 2.60 12.69 25.71
CA VAL A 299 2.87 11.35 26.25
C VAL A 299 4.23 11.36 26.94
N GLU A 300 4.29 10.86 28.18
CA GLU A 300 5.52 10.83 28.95
C GLU A 300 6.64 10.07 28.23
N LYS A 301 7.85 10.64 28.25
CA LYS A 301 9.00 10.08 27.55
C LYS A 301 9.34 8.65 27.99
N GLU A 302 9.14 8.34 29.27
CA GLU A 302 9.39 7.00 29.81
C GLU A 302 8.33 5.99 29.33
N THR A 303 7.07 6.42 29.16
CA THR A 303 6.03 5.59 28.54
C THR A 303 6.35 5.28 27.07
N ILE A 304 6.94 6.23 26.33
CA ILE A 304 7.38 6.02 24.94
C ILE A 304 8.48 4.95 24.88
N LYS A 305 9.51 5.08 25.70
CA LYS A 305 10.62 4.10 25.80
C LYS A 305 10.12 2.72 26.22
N GLN A 306 9.29 2.67 27.26
CA GLN A 306 8.69 1.42 27.76
C GLN A 306 7.85 0.73 26.67
N THR A 307 7.07 1.51 25.91
CA THR A 307 6.27 0.98 24.80
C THR A 307 7.15 0.37 23.71
N ALA A 308 8.23 1.05 23.32
CA ALA A 308 9.18 0.54 22.34
C ALA A 308 9.82 -0.78 22.80
N GLU A 309 10.21 -0.86 24.07
CA GLU A 309 10.77 -2.08 24.66
C GLU A 309 9.75 -3.23 24.69
N ILE A 310 8.49 -2.94 25.04
CA ILE A 310 7.41 -3.94 25.02
C ILE A 310 7.19 -4.46 23.60
N PHE A 311 7.16 -3.60 22.59
CA PHE A 311 7.03 -4.02 21.19
C PHE A 311 8.20 -4.89 20.73
N ALA A 312 9.41 -4.59 21.18
CA ALA A 312 10.60 -5.37 20.87
C ALA A 312 10.53 -6.80 21.47
N LYS A 313 10.08 -6.90 22.73
CA LYS A 313 10.05 -8.16 23.50
C LYS A 313 8.84 -9.04 23.20
N ASN A 314 7.70 -8.44 22.85
CA ASN A 314 6.42 -9.12 22.74
C ASN A 314 5.94 -9.21 21.29
N LYS A 315 6.76 -9.83 20.43
CA LYS A 315 6.43 -10.08 19.02
C LYS A 315 5.63 -11.39 18.86
N PRO A 316 4.66 -11.47 17.94
CA PRO A 316 4.26 -10.44 17.00
C PRO A 316 3.40 -9.33 17.63
N VAL A 317 3.62 -8.10 17.18
CA VAL A 317 2.78 -6.93 17.49
C VAL A 317 1.77 -6.75 16.36
N THR A 318 0.49 -6.57 16.70
CA THR A 318 -0.54 -6.16 15.74
C THR A 318 -1.02 -4.75 16.01
N ILE A 319 -1.21 -3.95 14.96
CA ILE A 319 -1.78 -2.60 15.06
C ILE A 319 -3.25 -2.65 14.68
N LEU A 320 -4.13 -2.20 15.57
CA LEU A 320 -5.56 -2.05 15.32
C LEU A 320 -5.89 -0.55 15.21
N TYR A 321 -6.40 -0.11 14.06
CA TYR A 321 -6.82 1.28 13.88
C TYR A 321 -8.07 1.43 13.00
N SER A 322 -8.76 2.55 13.10
CA SER A 322 -9.92 2.92 12.27
C SER A 322 -9.89 4.41 11.90
N MET A 323 -10.98 5.14 12.14
CA MET A 323 -11.18 6.51 11.65
C MET A 323 -10.36 7.57 12.40
N GLY A 324 -9.93 7.29 13.64
CA GLY A 324 -9.10 8.23 14.41
C GLY A 324 -7.78 8.56 13.71
N THR A 325 -7.28 7.65 12.88
CA THR A 325 -6.05 7.80 12.10
C THR A 325 -6.29 8.43 10.71
N THR A 326 -7.44 8.16 10.09
CA THR A 326 -7.60 8.38 8.63
C THR A 326 -8.10 9.77 8.27
N GLN A 327 -8.77 10.46 9.19
CA GLN A 327 -9.45 11.75 8.96
C GLN A 327 -8.61 12.97 9.31
N HIS A 328 -7.35 12.96 8.87
CA HIS A 328 -6.44 14.09 8.98
C HIS A 328 -5.93 14.49 7.61
N THR A 329 -5.50 15.75 7.46
CA THR A 329 -4.80 16.21 6.25
C THR A 329 -3.56 15.38 5.95
N THR A 330 -2.96 14.78 6.98
CA THR A 330 -1.80 13.88 6.93
C THR A 330 -2.15 12.41 7.22
N GLY A 331 -3.42 11.99 7.14
CA GLY A 331 -3.86 10.64 7.54
C GLY A 331 -3.16 9.50 6.77
N VAL A 332 -2.78 9.72 5.51
CA VAL A 332 -1.93 8.78 4.76
C VAL A 332 -0.58 8.57 5.44
N GLN A 333 0.03 9.65 5.94
CA GLN A 333 1.35 9.59 6.58
C GLN A 333 1.31 8.94 7.97
N TYR A 334 0.19 9.05 8.69
CA TYR A 334 0.00 8.34 9.97
C TYR A 334 0.05 6.83 9.74
N ILE A 335 -0.61 6.38 8.68
CA ILE A 335 -0.64 4.95 8.36
C ILE A 335 0.71 4.50 7.81
N ARG A 336 1.44 5.37 7.10
CA ARG A 336 2.83 5.07 6.70
C ARG A 336 3.78 4.97 7.89
N SER A 337 3.60 5.72 8.99
CA SER A 337 4.41 5.51 10.19
C SER A 337 4.10 4.14 10.83
N TYR A 338 2.84 3.68 10.80
CA TYR A 338 2.50 2.30 11.22
C TYR A 338 3.16 1.24 10.34
N VAL A 339 3.23 1.47 9.03
CA VAL A 339 3.97 0.61 8.08
C VAL A 339 5.43 0.51 8.48
N VAL A 340 6.09 1.65 8.69
CA VAL A 340 7.51 1.69 9.09
C VAL A 340 7.71 0.91 10.38
N LEU A 341 6.89 1.15 11.41
CA LEU A 341 6.97 0.44 12.68
C LEU A 341 6.84 -1.09 12.51
N GLN A 342 5.84 -1.55 11.76
CA GLN A 342 5.61 -2.98 11.55
C GLN A 342 6.67 -3.64 10.68
N LEU A 343 7.27 -2.91 9.73
CA LEU A 343 8.41 -3.39 8.95
C LEU A 343 9.68 -3.48 9.79
N LEU A 344 9.97 -2.48 10.62
CA LEU A 344 11.08 -2.52 11.59
C LEU A 344 10.96 -3.73 12.50
N LEU A 345 9.75 -4.04 12.99
CA LEU A 345 9.54 -5.15 13.90
C LEU A 345 9.42 -6.52 13.21
N GLY A 346 9.32 -6.58 11.88
CA GLY A 346 9.14 -7.82 11.12
C GLY A 346 7.74 -8.45 11.23
N ASN A 347 6.72 -7.64 11.50
CA ASN A 347 5.37 -8.13 11.83
C ASN A 347 4.42 -8.30 10.63
N ILE A 348 4.83 -7.97 9.41
CA ILE A 348 3.95 -8.07 8.23
C ILE A 348 4.03 -9.49 7.61
N GLY A 349 2.86 -10.12 7.45
CA GLY A 349 2.72 -11.43 6.79
C GLY A 349 2.78 -12.63 7.74
N ILE A 350 2.67 -12.42 9.06
CA ILE A 350 2.70 -13.47 10.08
C ILE A 350 1.40 -13.48 10.91
N PRO A 351 1.00 -14.64 11.47
CA PRO A 351 -0.14 -14.74 12.40
C PRO A 351 0.07 -13.85 13.63
N GLY A 352 -0.97 -13.13 14.05
CA GLY A 352 -0.93 -12.24 15.22
C GLY A 352 -0.18 -10.92 15.01
N GLY A 353 0.30 -10.67 13.79
CA GLY A 353 0.98 -9.43 13.41
C GLY A 353 0.10 -8.49 12.59
N GLY A 354 0.73 -7.80 11.64
CA GLY A 354 0.03 -7.04 10.61
C GLY A 354 -0.49 -5.67 11.02
N ILE A 355 -1.13 -5.02 10.05
CA ILE A 355 -1.82 -3.76 10.20
C ILE A 355 -3.30 -4.01 9.95
N ASN A 356 -4.03 -4.17 11.04
CA ASN A 356 -5.46 -4.42 11.04
C ASN A 356 -6.20 -3.09 10.99
N ALA A 357 -6.30 -2.53 9.79
CA ALA A 357 -7.15 -1.38 9.48
C ALA A 357 -8.62 -1.82 9.57
N MET A 358 -9.28 -1.63 10.71
CA MET A 358 -10.62 -2.15 10.92
C MET A 358 -11.65 -1.33 10.16
N ARG A 359 -12.39 -1.99 9.27
CA ARG A 359 -13.40 -1.38 8.40
C ARG A 359 -14.65 -1.02 9.19
N GLY A 360 -15.26 0.11 8.84
CA GLY A 360 -16.49 0.59 9.50
C GLY A 360 -17.72 -0.21 9.10
N ILE A 361 -18.32 0.18 7.96
CA ILE A 361 -19.61 -0.35 7.51
C ILE A 361 -19.44 -1.78 6.98
N SER A 362 -20.48 -2.61 7.16
CA SER A 362 -20.54 -4.04 6.80
C SER A 362 -19.89 -4.38 5.45
N ASN A 363 -20.19 -3.62 4.39
CA ASN A 363 -19.69 -3.90 3.04
C ASN A 363 -18.81 -2.77 2.45
N VAL A 364 -18.21 -1.89 3.27
CA VAL A 364 -17.33 -0.82 2.75
C VAL A 364 -16.13 -1.36 1.97
N GLN A 365 -15.64 -2.56 2.35
CA GLN A 365 -14.60 -3.25 1.61
C GLN A 365 -15.11 -3.63 0.21
N GLY A 366 -16.27 -4.29 0.12
CA GLY A 366 -16.89 -4.70 -1.12
C GLY A 366 -17.26 -3.54 -2.04
N ALA A 367 -17.88 -2.48 -1.50
CA ALA A 367 -18.14 -1.25 -2.25
C ALA A 367 -16.86 -0.65 -2.85
N THR A 368 -15.76 -0.65 -2.09
CA THR A 368 -14.45 -0.18 -2.58
C THR A 368 -13.91 -1.11 -3.68
N ASP A 369 -14.09 -2.42 -3.53
CA ASP A 369 -13.70 -3.42 -4.51
C ASP A 369 -14.48 -3.26 -5.84
N MET A 370 -15.73 -2.78 -5.78
CA MET A 370 -16.56 -2.47 -6.95
C MET A 370 -16.22 -1.11 -7.59
N GLY A 371 -15.70 -0.14 -6.85
CA GLY A 371 -15.06 1.06 -7.41
C GLY A 371 -15.54 2.39 -6.83
N LEU A 372 -14.92 3.47 -7.30
CA LEU A 372 -15.16 4.86 -6.86
C LEU A 372 -14.93 5.81 -8.04
N CYS A 373 -14.92 7.12 -7.81
CA CYS A 373 -14.79 8.11 -8.88
C CYS A 373 -13.49 8.04 -9.69
N HIS A 374 -12.48 7.35 -9.17
CA HIS A 374 -11.14 7.24 -9.75
C HIS A 374 -10.72 5.80 -10.05
N ILE A 375 -11.56 4.82 -9.69
CA ILE A 375 -11.31 3.41 -9.93
C ILE A 375 -12.58 2.69 -10.38
N LEU A 376 -12.44 1.78 -11.33
CA LEU A 376 -13.42 0.77 -11.75
C LEU A 376 -13.31 -0.47 -10.84
N PRO A 377 -14.22 -1.46 -10.98
CA PRO A 377 -14.12 -2.73 -10.26
C PRO A 377 -12.72 -3.33 -10.28
N ALA A 378 -12.35 -4.03 -9.21
CA ALA A 378 -11.05 -4.66 -9.01
C ALA A 378 -9.85 -3.69 -8.95
N TYR A 379 -10.08 -2.44 -8.55
CA TYR A 379 -9.07 -1.38 -8.41
C TYR A 379 -8.40 -0.99 -9.73
N LEU A 380 -9.11 -1.15 -10.85
CA LEU A 380 -8.65 -0.69 -12.15
C LEU A 380 -8.76 0.84 -12.19
N GLY A 381 -7.71 1.56 -12.56
CA GLY A 381 -7.81 3.01 -12.69
C GLY A 381 -8.81 3.39 -13.79
N VAL A 382 -9.60 4.44 -13.60
CA VAL A 382 -10.38 5.00 -14.72
C VAL A 382 -9.43 5.50 -15.81
N PRO A 383 -9.73 5.30 -17.11
CA PRO A 383 -8.82 5.74 -18.16
C PRO A 383 -8.71 7.27 -18.18
N GLN A 384 -7.54 7.80 -18.53
CA GLN A 384 -7.35 9.26 -18.66
C GLN A 384 -8.08 9.82 -19.89
N LYS A 385 -8.39 11.12 -19.89
CA LYS A 385 -9.20 11.80 -20.93
C LYS A 385 -8.77 11.47 -22.36
N ASP A 386 -7.47 11.57 -22.63
CA ASP A 386 -6.91 11.35 -23.97
C ASP A 386 -6.27 9.96 -24.15
N GLN A 387 -6.44 9.07 -23.16
CA GLN A 387 -5.79 7.76 -23.18
C GLN A 387 -6.44 6.85 -24.21
N LYS A 388 -5.66 6.39 -25.19
CA LYS A 388 -6.11 5.37 -26.15
C LYS A 388 -6.14 3.99 -25.51
N LEU A 389 -7.00 3.13 -26.03
CA LEU A 389 -7.22 1.76 -25.55
C LEU A 389 -5.90 0.99 -25.38
N GLY A 390 -5.04 0.99 -26.39
CA GLY A 390 -3.73 0.31 -26.33
C GLY A 390 -2.84 0.81 -25.17
N ALA A 391 -2.83 2.12 -24.91
CA ALA A 391 -2.06 2.71 -23.81
C ALA A 391 -2.69 2.42 -22.44
N TYR A 392 -4.02 2.37 -22.35
CA TYR A 392 -4.72 1.92 -21.15
C TYR A 392 -4.34 0.49 -20.78
N TRP A 393 -4.33 -0.43 -21.73
CA TRP A 393 -3.88 -1.81 -21.50
C TRP A 393 -2.43 -1.90 -21.02
N SER A 394 -1.53 -1.20 -21.72
CA SER A 394 -0.11 -1.19 -21.38
C SER A 394 0.16 -0.62 -19.98
N SER A 395 -0.69 0.28 -19.47
CA SER A 395 -0.53 0.90 -18.15
C SER A 395 -0.60 -0.09 -16.98
N PHE A 396 -1.21 -1.26 -17.19
CA PHE A 396 -1.32 -2.27 -16.16
C PHE A 396 -0.16 -3.28 -16.15
N GLY A 397 0.66 -3.37 -17.20
CA GLY A 397 1.82 -4.27 -17.30
C GLY A 397 1.49 -5.78 -17.42
N LYS A 398 2.26 -6.53 -18.22
CA LYS A 398 2.05 -7.99 -18.45
C LYS A 398 2.08 -8.85 -17.17
N ALA A 399 2.82 -8.44 -16.13
CA ALA A 399 2.99 -9.19 -14.88
C ALA A 399 2.00 -8.83 -13.75
N ARG A 400 1.20 -7.76 -13.91
CA ARG A 400 0.54 -7.07 -12.78
C ARG A 400 -0.99 -7.22 -12.73
N LEU A 401 -1.63 -7.66 -13.81
CA LEU A 401 -3.10 -7.76 -13.84
C LEU A 401 -3.62 -9.00 -13.09
N GLY A 402 -2.93 -10.14 -13.17
CA GLY A 402 -3.52 -11.42 -12.76
C GLY A 402 -4.78 -11.75 -13.58
N LYS A 403 -5.21 -13.02 -13.59
CA LYS A 403 -6.33 -13.47 -14.42
C LYS A 403 -7.66 -12.75 -14.07
N PHE A 404 -7.87 -12.46 -12.79
CA PHE A 404 -9.09 -11.81 -12.30
C PHE A 404 -9.30 -10.41 -12.89
N ARG A 405 -8.30 -9.51 -12.79
CA ARG A 405 -8.45 -8.16 -13.33
C ARG A 405 -8.54 -8.15 -14.85
N GLN A 406 -7.87 -9.08 -15.54
CA GLN A 406 -8.03 -9.23 -16.98
C GLN A 406 -9.49 -9.51 -17.33
N ASN A 407 -10.09 -10.50 -16.67
CA ASN A 407 -11.50 -10.84 -16.85
C ASN A 407 -12.42 -9.64 -16.54
N GLU A 408 -12.16 -8.88 -15.48
CA GLU A 408 -12.96 -7.69 -15.17
C GLU A 408 -12.87 -6.61 -16.25
N ILE A 409 -11.69 -6.36 -16.82
CA ILE A 409 -11.64 -5.40 -17.93
C ILE A 409 -12.38 -5.96 -19.16
N PHE A 410 -12.33 -7.26 -19.44
CA PHE A 410 -13.17 -7.86 -20.49
C PHE A 410 -14.68 -7.72 -20.21
N ASN A 411 -15.10 -7.86 -18.95
CA ASN A 411 -16.49 -7.68 -18.53
C ASN A 411 -16.96 -6.23 -18.77
N ILE A 412 -16.10 -5.25 -18.52
CA ILE A 412 -16.42 -3.82 -18.66
C ILE A 412 -16.29 -3.36 -20.13
N LEU A 413 -15.26 -3.81 -20.83
CA LEU A 413 -14.80 -3.32 -22.12
C LEU A 413 -14.56 -4.50 -23.07
N THR A 414 -15.52 -4.82 -23.94
CA THR A 414 -15.18 -5.64 -25.12
C THR A 414 -14.86 -4.69 -26.26
N ASP A 415 -13.63 -4.76 -26.74
CA ASP A 415 -13.27 -4.31 -28.08
C ASP A 415 -12.66 -5.51 -28.82
N ASN A 416 -12.69 -5.51 -30.15
CA ASN A 416 -12.12 -6.60 -30.95
C ASN A 416 -10.62 -6.79 -30.66
N PHE A 417 -10.26 -7.85 -29.96
CA PHE A 417 -8.86 -8.13 -29.61
C PHE A 417 -8.20 -9.09 -30.62
N PRO A 418 -6.92 -8.86 -30.97
CA PRO A 418 -6.07 -9.89 -31.54
C PRO A 418 -5.79 -10.99 -30.49
N GLU A 419 -5.82 -12.26 -30.93
CA GLU A 419 -5.76 -13.47 -30.09
C GLU A 419 -4.49 -13.61 -29.23
N ASP A 420 -3.46 -12.78 -29.45
CA ASP A 420 -2.11 -12.96 -28.93
C ASP A 420 -1.81 -12.23 -27.59
N LYS A 421 -2.71 -11.37 -27.11
CA LYS A 421 -2.44 -10.54 -25.92
C LYS A 421 -2.85 -11.15 -24.58
N PHE A 422 -3.70 -12.17 -24.56
CA PHE A 422 -4.18 -12.80 -23.33
C PHE A 422 -4.39 -14.31 -23.51
N SER A 423 -3.93 -15.10 -22.53
CA SER A 423 -4.09 -16.55 -22.57
C SER A 423 -5.56 -16.95 -22.35
N GLY A 424 -6.20 -17.47 -23.39
CA GLY A 424 -7.41 -18.29 -23.27
C GLY A 424 -8.76 -17.62 -23.51
N HIS A 425 -8.83 -16.41 -24.07
CA HIS A 425 -10.10 -15.77 -24.42
C HIS A 425 -10.14 -15.35 -25.89
N LYS A 426 -11.15 -15.82 -26.63
CA LYS A 426 -11.44 -15.34 -27.99
C LYS A 426 -12.18 -14.02 -27.88
N GLY A 427 -11.59 -12.94 -28.37
CA GLY A 427 -12.26 -11.64 -28.45
C GLY A 427 -13.54 -11.76 -29.30
N GLY A 428 -14.68 -11.38 -28.74
CA GLY A 428 -15.94 -11.27 -29.49
C GLY A 428 -16.10 -9.88 -30.08
N LYS A 429 -16.79 -9.77 -31.23
CA LYS A 429 -17.34 -8.50 -31.73
C LYS A 429 -18.50 -8.09 -30.82
N GLY A 430 -18.42 -6.95 -30.12
CA GLY A 430 -19.56 -6.45 -29.34
C GLY A 430 -19.21 -5.45 -28.24
N THR A 431 -20.21 -5.14 -27.41
CA THR A 431 -20.14 -4.40 -26.14
C THR A 431 -19.91 -5.33 -24.95
N GLY A 432 -19.24 -4.86 -23.88
CA GLY A 432 -18.95 -5.71 -22.72
C GLY A 432 -20.21 -6.21 -22.03
N LEU A 433 -20.09 -6.94 -20.91
CA LEU A 433 -21.26 -7.27 -20.05
C LEU A 433 -22.00 -6.01 -19.57
N TRP A 434 -21.34 -4.86 -19.64
CA TRP A 434 -21.94 -3.57 -19.34
C TRP A 434 -22.76 -2.96 -20.48
N GLY A 435 -22.68 -3.50 -21.70
CA GLY A 435 -23.36 -2.95 -22.87
C GLY A 435 -22.68 -1.69 -23.42
N ILE A 436 -21.45 -1.38 -22.98
CA ILE A 436 -20.63 -0.26 -23.47
C ILE A 436 -19.26 -0.74 -23.96
N ASN A 437 -18.60 0.05 -24.79
CA ASN A 437 -17.22 -0.16 -25.25
C ASN A 437 -16.24 0.86 -24.62
N TYR A 438 -14.95 0.79 -24.97
CA TYR A 438 -13.97 1.72 -24.39
C TYR A 438 -14.23 3.18 -24.75
N GLU A 439 -14.72 3.48 -25.96
CA GLU A 439 -14.98 4.86 -26.37
C GLU A 439 -16.14 5.47 -25.58
N GLN A 440 -17.13 4.67 -25.22
CA GLN A 440 -18.30 5.07 -24.44
C GLN A 440 -18.02 5.17 -22.93
N LEU A 441 -17.02 4.45 -22.41
CA LEU A 441 -16.68 4.51 -20.99
C LEU A 441 -16.12 5.91 -20.62
N PRO A 442 -16.71 6.61 -19.62
CA PRO A 442 -16.28 7.95 -19.24
C PRO A 442 -14.79 8.01 -18.84
N LYS A 443 -14.11 9.07 -19.30
CA LYS A 443 -12.67 9.26 -19.12
C LYS A 443 -12.37 10.37 -18.12
N GLY A 444 -11.28 10.20 -17.37
CA GLY A 444 -10.85 11.11 -16.31
C GLY A 444 -11.56 10.85 -14.97
N LYS A 445 -10.91 11.21 -13.87
CA LYS A 445 -11.47 11.02 -12.52
C LYS A 445 -12.72 11.87 -12.33
N GLY A 446 -13.76 11.30 -11.75
CA GLY A 446 -14.92 12.04 -11.29
C GLY A 446 -14.66 12.79 -9.99
N TYR A 447 -15.66 13.55 -9.55
CA TYR A 447 -15.59 14.31 -8.31
C TYR A 447 -15.70 13.40 -7.09
N SER A 448 -14.83 13.62 -6.10
CA SER A 448 -15.03 13.06 -4.75
C SER A 448 -16.32 13.61 -4.12
N SER A 449 -16.88 12.94 -3.12
CA SER A 449 -18.17 13.32 -2.52
C SER A 449 -18.19 14.81 -2.11
N GLN A 450 -17.20 15.25 -1.35
CA GLN A 450 -17.09 16.66 -0.92
C GLN A 450 -16.97 17.65 -2.08
N VAL A 451 -16.26 17.27 -3.16
CA VAL A 451 -16.15 18.11 -4.36
C VAL A 451 -17.47 18.13 -5.12
N MET A 452 -18.16 17.00 -5.20
CA MET A 452 -19.44 16.87 -5.87
C MET A 452 -20.51 17.76 -5.23
N LEU A 453 -20.57 17.84 -3.89
CA LEU A 453 -21.48 18.75 -3.18
C LEU A 453 -21.16 20.21 -3.47
N ARG A 454 -19.88 20.60 -3.47
CA ARG A 454 -19.49 21.97 -3.86
C ARG A 454 -19.85 22.28 -5.31
N LYS A 455 -19.66 21.33 -6.22
CA LYS A 455 -20.07 21.47 -7.62
C LYS A 455 -21.59 21.53 -7.79
N ALA A 456 -22.36 20.86 -6.93
CA ALA A 456 -23.82 21.01 -6.91
C ALA A 456 -24.24 22.38 -6.38
N LYS A 457 -23.61 22.86 -5.31
CA LYS A 457 -23.78 24.24 -4.82
C LYS A 457 -23.47 25.27 -5.91
N ASP A 458 -22.40 25.08 -6.68
CA ASP A 458 -22.03 26.00 -7.77
C ASP A 458 -22.92 25.82 -9.03
N GLY A 459 -23.89 24.90 -9.00
CA GLY A 459 -24.80 24.62 -10.12
C GLY A 459 -24.20 23.81 -11.26
N ALA A 460 -23.00 23.26 -11.11
CA ALA A 460 -22.32 22.43 -12.11
C ALA A 460 -22.75 20.94 -12.07
N VAL A 461 -23.12 20.43 -10.88
CA VAL A 461 -23.82 19.15 -10.73
C VAL A 461 -25.31 19.46 -10.55
N LYS A 462 -26.14 18.90 -11.42
CA LYS A 462 -27.57 19.18 -11.54
C LYS A 462 -28.44 18.10 -10.92
N ALA A 463 -27.98 16.85 -10.97
CA ALA A 463 -28.69 15.72 -10.41
C ALA A 463 -27.81 14.92 -9.45
N LEU A 464 -28.37 14.52 -8.31
CA LEU A 464 -27.71 13.65 -7.35
C LEU A 464 -28.62 12.47 -7.02
N VAL A 465 -28.09 11.26 -7.17
CA VAL A 465 -28.72 10.03 -6.68
C VAL A 465 -27.98 9.59 -5.42
N ILE A 466 -28.70 9.45 -4.32
CA ILE A 466 -28.18 9.02 -3.04
C ILE A 466 -28.80 7.67 -2.72
N PHE A 467 -27.96 6.65 -2.59
CA PHE A 467 -28.36 5.28 -2.28
C PHE A 467 -27.78 4.91 -0.91
N GLY A 468 -28.63 4.75 0.11
CA GLY A 468 -28.23 4.36 1.48
C GLY A 468 -27.12 5.23 2.09
N GLU A 469 -27.13 6.54 1.81
CA GLU A 469 -26.25 7.53 2.43
C GLU A 469 -27.06 8.74 2.91
N ASN A 470 -26.50 9.44 3.89
CA ASN A 470 -27.12 10.63 4.44
C ASN A 470 -26.10 11.77 4.56
N PRO A 471 -25.77 12.48 3.47
CA PRO A 471 -24.84 13.61 3.51
C PRO A 471 -25.30 14.78 4.37
N MET A 472 -26.61 14.94 4.64
CA MET A 472 -27.12 15.97 5.57
C MET A 472 -26.66 15.74 7.02
N VAL A 473 -26.26 14.51 7.38
CA VAL A 473 -25.71 14.20 8.71
C VAL A 473 -24.20 13.93 8.64
N SER A 474 -23.76 13.20 7.60
CA SER A 474 -22.39 12.68 7.51
C SER A 474 -21.36 13.61 6.87
N SER A 475 -21.78 14.74 6.28
CA SER A 475 -20.86 15.70 5.68
C SER A 475 -20.33 16.69 6.71
N PRO A 476 -19.06 17.14 6.61
CA PRO A 476 -18.43 17.98 7.61
C PRO A 476 -18.98 19.42 7.68
N ASN A 477 -19.69 19.89 6.64
CA ASN A 477 -20.27 21.22 6.62
C ASN A 477 -21.69 21.17 6.04
N LEU A 478 -22.67 21.19 6.95
CA LEU A 478 -24.09 21.10 6.63
C LEU A 478 -24.58 22.25 5.74
N ASN A 479 -24.02 23.46 5.88
CA ASN A 479 -24.45 24.60 5.07
C ASN A 479 -24.15 24.38 3.58
N ILE A 480 -23.00 23.77 3.27
CA ILE A 480 -22.66 23.40 1.89
C ILE A 480 -23.66 22.37 1.35
N VAL A 481 -24.07 21.39 2.16
CA VAL A 481 -25.03 20.36 1.72
C VAL A 481 -26.40 20.98 1.45
N LYS A 482 -26.89 21.83 2.36
CA LYS A 482 -28.17 22.53 2.20
C LYS A 482 -28.20 23.38 0.93
N GLU A 483 -27.17 24.20 0.71
CA GLU A 483 -27.07 25.03 -0.49
C GLU A 483 -26.94 24.17 -1.77
N ALA A 484 -26.17 23.09 -1.71
CA ALA A 484 -26.07 22.14 -2.82
C ALA A 484 -27.43 21.55 -3.18
N PHE A 485 -28.20 21.10 -2.20
CA PHE A 485 -29.50 20.43 -2.44
C PHE A 485 -30.55 21.38 -3.01
N LYS A 486 -30.54 22.65 -2.60
CA LYS A 486 -31.39 23.71 -3.16
C LYS A 486 -31.09 24.01 -4.63
N ASN A 487 -29.84 23.81 -5.05
CA ASN A 487 -29.39 24.10 -6.43
C ASN A 487 -29.45 22.88 -7.35
N LEU A 488 -29.75 21.69 -6.83
CA LEU A 488 -30.02 20.51 -7.65
C LEU A 488 -31.37 20.64 -8.35
N GLU A 489 -31.40 20.31 -9.63
CA GLU A 489 -32.63 20.13 -10.42
C GLU A 489 -33.32 18.82 -10.01
N LEU A 490 -32.54 17.77 -9.74
CA LEU A 490 -33.06 16.47 -9.29
C LEU A 490 -32.24 15.92 -8.11
N LEU A 491 -32.95 15.54 -7.05
CA LEU A 491 -32.41 14.74 -5.96
C LEU A 491 -33.25 13.47 -5.86
N VAL A 492 -32.59 12.31 -5.99
CA VAL A 492 -33.21 11.01 -5.77
C VAL A 492 -32.57 10.42 -4.53
N VAL A 493 -33.37 10.06 -3.52
CA VAL A 493 -32.90 9.37 -2.32
C VAL A 493 -33.54 8.00 -2.28
N VAL A 494 -32.71 6.96 -2.25
CA VAL A 494 -33.11 5.58 -2.10
C VAL A 494 -32.58 5.11 -0.74
N ASP A 495 -33.49 4.93 0.20
CA ASP A 495 -33.17 4.55 1.57
C ASP A 495 -34.31 3.72 2.15
N ILE A 496 -34.04 2.98 3.21
CA ILE A 496 -35.02 2.13 3.90
C ILE A 496 -35.99 2.94 4.77
N PHE A 497 -35.58 4.16 5.17
CA PHE A 497 -36.38 5.10 5.93
C PHE A 497 -36.30 6.49 5.33
N GLU A 498 -37.25 7.36 5.66
CA GLU A 498 -37.08 8.79 5.41
C GLU A 498 -35.88 9.30 6.21
N SER A 499 -34.87 9.82 5.52
CA SER A 499 -33.65 10.39 6.11
C SER A 499 -33.66 11.91 6.03
N GLU A 500 -32.80 12.58 6.79
CA GLU A 500 -32.62 14.05 6.71
C GLU A 500 -32.22 14.50 5.30
N SER A 501 -31.62 13.61 4.50
CA SER A 501 -31.34 13.89 3.09
C SER A 501 -32.57 13.75 2.21
N ALA A 502 -33.49 12.82 2.50
CA ALA A 502 -34.77 12.69 1.80
C ALA A 502 -35.74 13.83 2.13
N ALA A 503 -35.80 14.22 3.40
CA ALA A 503 -36.66 15.28 3.91
C ALA A 503 -36.06 16.69 3.76
N ALA A 504 -34.94 16.84 3.06
CA ALA A 504 -34.26 18.13 2.94
C ALA A 504 -35.09 19.14 2.14
N GLU A 505 -35.22 20.36 2.69
CA GLU A 505 -35.86 21.48 1.99
C GLU A 505 -35.13 21.84 0.69
N ARG A 506 -35.88 21.97 -0.40
CA ARG A 506 -35.38 22.34 -1.73
C ARG A 506 -36.16 23.54 -2.27
N ASN A 507 -35.57 24.24 -3.24
CA ASN A 507 -36.31 25.26 -3.98
C ASN A 507 -37.35 24.56 -4.87
N GLU A 508 -38.59 25.03 -4.85
CA GLU A 508 -39.67 24.55 -5.75
C GLU A 508 -39.39 24.87 -7.21
#